data_AF-A0A2V2U2E2-F1
#
_entry.id   AF-A0A2V2U2E2-F1
#
_cell.length_a   1.000
_cell.length_b   1.000
_cell.length_c   1.000
_cell.angle_alpha   90.00
_cell.angle_beta   90.00
_cell.angle_gamma   90.00
#
_symmetry.space_group_name_H-M   'P 1'
#
loop_
_entity.id
_entity.type
_entity.pdbx_description
1 polymer ?
#
loop_
_entity_poly.entity_id
_entity_poly.type
_entity_poly.pdbx_seq_one_letter_code
_entity_poly.pdbx_strand_id
1 'polypeptide(L)'
;MAGIVAINTTNVTVSNNIVYLLSHCMRMLQHRGKAYWKIVVAKKAISGEGYLPSDDKISLLARKEKLIGKNAIGYLSKRSPQFHSMHTIHVVLDGFFVDTEKLHLHPLIGAAKDSDSLYKIYQIFTKLLIERRQPERAAEFLDRHLRGNLIFKVDDDIYAFRNSSGFKPLVIASNKSKTLSIIASENSLHTSLKDMKFNDIRAGALIALRKGAVEEVLTNLPREGILMDPFEFIRESHVTSLFNNKSIYEIRKNIGREQADFLGCKIGQQIDTAYAEPDYTRPMTLGFSIKYQNFWKKFEMAEGIIKDRYDDADHMIDFSEQVSKNKLLSTGKSQIYYPRPSSQ
;
A
#
# COMPACT_ATOMS: atom_id res chain seq x y z
N MET A 1 -6.84 -1.67 -1.45
CA MET A 1 -5.52 -1.50 -0.81
C MET A 1 -4.66 -2.67 -1.21
N ALA A 2 -3.41 -2.38 -1.55
CA ALA A 2 -2.50 -3.36 -2.09
C ALA A 2 -1.06 -3.10 -1.64
N GLY A 3 -0.23 -4.13 -1.70
CA GLY A 3 1.22 -3.99 -1.69
C GLY A 3 1.73 -3.98 -3.12
N ILE A 4 2.44 -2.93 -3.52
CA ILE A 4 3.10 -2.85 -4.81
C ILE A 4 4.62 -2.76 -4.64
N VAL A 5 5.34 -3.44 -5.51
CA VAL A 5 6.80 -3.42 -5.57
C VAL A 5 7.24 -3.34 -7.03
N ALA A 6 8.29 -2.59 -7.31
CA ALA A 6 9.03 -2.64 -8.56
C ALA A 6 10.52 -2.77 -8.27
N ILE A 7 11.22 -3.52 -9.12
CA ILE A 7 12.66 -3.72 -9.05
C ILE A 7 13.24 -3.44 -10.43
N ASN A 8 14.34 -2.70 -10.48
CA ASN A 8 15.15 -2.51 -11.67
C ASN A 8 16.64 -2.68 -11.29
N THR A 9 17.38 -3.48 -12.06
CA THR A 9 18.78 -3.81 -11.76
C THR A 9 19.65 -3.83 -13.01
N THR A 10 20.87 -3.32 -12.88
CA THR A 10 21.98 -3.57 -13.82
C THR A 10 22.93 -4.65 -13.32
N ASN A 11 22.80 -5.06 -12.07
CA ASN A 11 23.60 -6.14 -11.48
C ASN A 11 23.15 -7.49 -12.04
N VAL A 12 24.07 -8.22 -12.68
CA VAL A 12 23.84 -9.52 -13.33
C VAL A 12 23.40 -10.58 -12.33
N THR A 13 24.04 -10.65 -11.15
CA THR A 13 23.69 -11.60 -10.09
C THR A 13 22.27 -11.37 -9.58
N VAL A 14 21.88 -10.11 -9.41
CA VAL A 14 20.51 -9.75 -9.02
C VAL A 14 19.53 -10.04 -10.15
N SER A 15 19.91 -9.81 -11.42
CA SER A 15 19.07 -10.14 -12.57
C SER A 15 18.75 -11.63 -12.64
N ASN A 16 19.73 -12.49 -12.34
CA ASN A 16 19.53 -13.95 -12.29
C ASN A 16 18.60 -14.39 -11.14
N ASN A 17 18.46 -13.57 -10.09
CA ASN A 17 17.66 -13.84 -8.90
C ASN A 17 16.52 -12.84 -8.71
N ILE A 18 16.09 -12.14 -9.77
CA ILE A 18 15.15 -11.02 -9.65
C ILE A 18 13.80 -11.45 -9.09
N VAL A 19 13.35 -12.66 -9.43
CA VAL A 19 12.11 -13.26 -8.92
C VAL A 19 12.20 -13.47 -7.41
N TYR A 20 13.33 -13.99 -6.92
CA TYR A 20 13.57 -14.22 -5.49
C TYR A 20 13.61 -12.89 -4.72
N LEU A 21 14.34 -11.89 -5.23
CA LEU A 21 14.38 -10.59 -4.59
C LEU A 21 13.00 -9.93 -4.56
N LEU A 22 12.23 -10.04 -5.65
CA LEU A 22 10.87 -9.53 -5.71
C LEU A 22 9.95 -10.28 -4.74
N SER A 23 10.00 -11.61 -4.69
CA SER A 23 9.17 -12.40 -3.76
C SER A 23 9.51 -12.10 -2.31
N HIS A 24 10.78 -11.89 -1.99
CA HIS A 24 11.23 -11.44 -0.67
C HIS A 24 10.61 -10.08 -0.30
N CYS A 25 10.71 -9.08 -1.19
CA CYS A 25 10.10 -7.77 -0.97
C CYS A 25 8.58 -7.85 -0.80
N MET A 26 7.91 -8.64 -1.64
CA MET A 26 6.46 -8.87 -1.54
C MET A 26 6.10 -9.53 -0.22
N ARG A 27 6.86 -10.53 0.25
CA ARG A 27 6.61 -11.22 1.52
C ARG A 27 6.67 -10.25 2.71
N MET A 28 7.57 -9.27 2.68
CA MET A 28 7.61 -8.19 3.68
C MET A 28 6.41 -7.23 3.62
N LEU A 29 5.68 -7.22 2.51
CA LEU A 29 4.45 -6.46 2.32
C LEU A 29 3.19 -7.34 2.35
N GLN A 30 3.29 -8.60 2.78
CA GLN A 30 2.16 -9.56 2.76
C GLN A 30 0.96 -9.07 3.59
N HIS A 31 1.17 -8.26 4.63
CA HIS A 31 0.09 -7.65 5.41
C HIS A 31 -0.79 -6.70 4.57
N ARG A 32 -0.29 -6.18 3.44
CA ARG A 32 -1.05 -5.33 2.52
C ARG A 32 -2.00 -6.10 1.60
N GLY A 33 -1.91 -7.43 1.50
CA GLY A 33 -2.81 -8.22 0.66
C GLY A 33 -2.55 -9.71 0.75
N LYS A 34 -3.61 -10.51 0.96
CA LYS A 34 -3.57 -11.97 1.06
C LYS A 34 -4.61 -12.68 0.18
N ALA A 35 -5.30 -11.95 -0.68
CA ALA A 35 -6.36 -12.50 -1.54
C ALA A 35 -5.88 -12.77 -2.96
N TYR A 36 -4.94 -11.98 -3.48
CA TYR A 36 -4.39 -12.17 -4.82
C TYR A 36 -2.96 -11.67 -4.89
N TRP A 37 -2.13 -12.34 -5.68
CA TRP A 37 -0.76 -11.93 -5.97
C TRP A 37 -0.44 -12.04 -7.46
N LYS A 38 0.42 -11.16 -7.95
CA LYS A 38 0.94 -11.19 -9.32
C LYS A 38 2.41 -10.78 -9.33
N ILE A 39 3.22 -11.49 -10.10
CA ILE A 39 4.61 -11.18 -10.40
C ILE A 39 4.74 -11.03 -11.91
N VAL A 40 5.33 -9.93 -12.35
CA VAL A 40 5.64 -9.68 -13.76
C VAL A 40 7.14 -9.47 -13.91
N VAL A 41 7.76 -10.22 -14.81
CA VAL A 41 9.18 -10.09 -15.17
C VAL A 41 9.28 -10.03 -16.69
N ALA A 42 10.02 -9.06 -17.22
CA ALA A 42 10.06 -8.79 -18.67
C ALA A 42 8.64 -8.63 -19.25
N LYS A 43 8.20 -9.50 -20.16
CA LYS A 43 6.87 -9.48 -20.79
C LYS A 43 5.94 -10.60 -20.30
N LYS A 44 6.30 -11.26 -19.20
CA LYS A 44 5.61 -12.46 -18.71
C LYS A 44 5.16 -12.27 -17.28
N ALA A 45 4.10 -12.98 -16.91
CA ALA A 45 3.52 -12.89 -15.59
C ALA A 45 3.13 -14.26 -15.04
N ILE A 46 3.19 -14.38 -13.72
CA ILE A 46 2.54 -15.42 -12.94
C ILE A 46 1.64 -14.75 -11.91
N SER A 47 0.54 -15.41 -11.56
CA SER A 47 -0.37 -14.91 -10.52
C SER A 47 -1.13 -16.06 -9.87
N GLY A 48 -1.74 -15.79 -8.73
CA GLY A 48 -2.66 -16.72 -8.07
C GLY A 48 -3.53 -16.01 -7.04
N GLU A 49 -4.63 -16.66 -6.69
CA GLU A 49 -5.43 -16.28 -5.52
C GLU A 49 -4.73 -16.74 -4.23
N GLY A 50 -5.08 -16.11 -3.12
CA GLY A 50 -4.53 -16.35 -1.79
C GLY A 50 -3.25 -15.58 -1.48
N TYR A 51 -2.55 -16.04 -0.44
CA TYR A 51 -1.28 -15.48 0.01
C TYR A 51 -0.14 -15.82 -0.95
N LEU A 52 0.97 -15.09 -0.86
CA LEU A 52 2.15 -15.33 -1.70
C LEU A 52 2.76 -16.71 -1.35
N PRO A 53 2.93 -17.63 -2.30
CA PRO A 53 3.42 -18.99 -2.02
C PRO A 53 4.84 -19.04 -1.43
N SER A 54 5.30 -20.23 -1.05
CA SER A 54 6.71 -20.45 -0.66
C SER A 54 7.67 -20.15 -1.82
N ASP A 55 8.92 -19.84 -1.48
CA ASP A 55 9.93 -19.50 -2.49
C ASP A 55 10.18 -20.65 -3.48
N ASP A 56 10.08 -21.91 -3.04
CA ASP A 56 10.19 -23.08 -3.93
C ASP A 56 9.08 -23.12 -4.97
N LYS A 57 7.83 -22.87 -4.55
CA LYS A 57 6.68 -22.85 -5.45
C LYS A 57 6.76 -21.68 -6.42
N ILE A 58 7.16 -20.50 -5.96
CA ILE A 58 7.39 -19.34 -6.84
C ILE A 58 8.51 -19.64 -7.84
N SER A 59 9.62 -20.22 -7.39
CA SER A 59 10.75 -20.58 -8.24
C SER A 59 10.36 -21.62 -9.31
N LEU A 60 9.55 -22.60 -8.93
CA LEU A 60 9.00 -23.59 -9.88
C LEU A 60 8.14 -22.91 -10.96
N LEU A 61 7.19 -22.05 -10.55
CA LEU A 61 6.33 -21.31 -11.47
C LEU A 61 7.14 -20.38 -12.39
N ALA A 62 8.11 -19.67 -11.82
CA ALA A 62 8.99 -18.77 -12.56
C ALA A 62 9.85 -19.50 -13.59
N ARG A 63 10.37 -20.69 -13.26
CA ARG A 63 11.09 -21.54 -14.23
C ARG A 63 10.17 -22.04 -15.33
N LYS A 64 8.96 -22.50 -14.99
CA LYS A 64 7.96 -22.97 -15.96
C LYS A 64 7.61 -21.89 -16.98
N GLU A 65 7.35 -20.67 -16.52
CA GLU A 65 7.04 -19.53 -17.38
C GLU A 65 8.29 -18.84 -17.98
N LYS A 66 9.49 -19.26 -17.59
CA LYS A 66 10.78 -18.65 -17.97
C LYS A 66 10.78 -17.14 -17.71
N LEU A 67 10.52 -16.76 -16.46
CA LEU A 67 10.56 -15.37 -15.97
C LEU A 67 12.02 -14.94 -15.78
N ILE A 68 12.59 -14.31 -16.81
CA ILE A 68 13.97 -13.82 -16.80
C ILE A 68 13.96 -12.35 -17.21
N GLY A 69 14.67 -11.50 -16.48
CA GLY A 69 14.73 -10.08 -16.78
C GLY A 69 15.59 -9.27 -15.82
N LYS A 70 15.71 -7.98 -16.13
CA LYS A 70 16.43 -6.97 -15.32
C LYS A 70 15.47 -6.07 -14.55
N ASN A 71 14.18 -6.19 -14.82
CA ASN A 71 13.11 -5.40 -14.23
C ASN A 71 11.92 -6.30 -13.90
N ALA A 72 11.23 -5.99 -12.81
CA ALA A 72 10.08 -6.76 -12.36
C ALA A 72 9.12 -5.88 -11.55
N ILE A 73 7.83 -6.21 -11.59
CA ILE A 73 6.82 -5.62 -10.71
C ILE A 73 6.03 -6.71 -9.99
N GLY A 74 5.67 -6.45 -8.74
CA GLY A 74 4.96 -7.35 -7.84
C GLY A 74 3.71 -6.66 -7.28
N TYR A 75 2.65 -7.44 -7.13
CA TYR A 75 1.35 -7.00 -6.64
C TYR A 75 0.81 -7.96 -5.60
N LEU A 76 0.30 -7.41 -4.51
CA LEU A 76 -0.45 -8.10 -3.46
C LEU A 76 -1.74 -7.35 -3.21
N SER A 77 -2.87 -8.04 -3.23
CA SER A 77 -4.19 -7.42 -3.06
C SER A 77 -4.95 -8.07 -1.92
N LYS A 78 -5.72 -7.26 -1.20
CA LYS A 78 -6.73 -7.73 -0.24
C LYS A 78 -8.00 -8.27 -0.91
N ARG A 79 -8.14 -8.10 -2.22
CA ARG A 79 -9.30 -8.54 -2.99
C ARG A 79 -8.84 -9.28 -4.24
N SER A 80 -9.68 -10.17 -4.77
CA SER A 80 -9.48 -10.69 -6.12
C SER A 80 -9.43 -9.54 -7.14
N PRO A 81 -8.82 -9.76 -8.32
CA PRO A 81 -8.62 -8.71 -9.32
C PRO A 81 -9.92 -7.97 -9.67
N GLN A 82 -9.92 -6.65 -9.46
CA GLN A 82 -11.11 -5.81 -9.69
C GLN A 82 -11.38 -5.55 -11.17
N PHE A 83 -10.37 -5.69 -12.02
CA PHE A 83 -10.44 -5.42 -13.45
C PHE A 83 -9.91 -6.62 -14.22
N HIS A 84 -10.65 -7.05 -15.24
CA HIS A 84 -10.22 -8.17 -16.08
C HIS A 84 -8.89 -7.88 -16.78
N SER A 85 -8.66 -6.64 -17.18
CA SER A 85 -7.39 -6.21 -17.78
C SER A 85 -6.18 -6.40 -16.88
N MET A 86 -6.34 -6.53 -15.55
CA MET A 86 -5.22 -6.86 -14.66
C MET A 86 -4.53 -8.17 -15.04
N HIS A 87 -5.18 -9.08 -15.76
CA HIS A 87 -4.54 -10.31 -16.25
C HIS A 87 -3.71 -10.09 -17.51
N THR A 88 -4.01 -9.07 -18.32
CA THR A 88 -3.41 -8.86 -19.63
C THR A 88 -2.36 -7.76 -19.67
N ILE A 89 -2.47 -6.72 -18.82
CA ILE A 89 -1.53 -5.60 -18.78
C ILE A 89 -0.51 -5.71 -17.64
N HIS A 90 0.62 -5.03 -17.79
CA HIS A 90 1.70 -4.98 -16.78
C HIS A 90 1.58 -3.74 -15.90
N VAL A 91 0.52 -3.70 -15.10
CA VAL A 91 0.20 -2.59 -14.19
C VAL A 91 -0.13 -3.13 -12.81
N VAL A 92 0.30 -2.41 -11.77
CA VAL A 92 -0.03 -2.70 -10.37
C VAL A 92 -0.50 -1.41 -9.66
N LEU A 93 -1.60 -1.52 -8.90
CA LEU A 93 -2.36 -0.38 -8.37
C LEU A 93 -2.48 -0.46 -6.86
N ASP A 94 -2.02 0.55 -6.12
CA ASP A 94 -2.36 0.71 -4.70
C ASP A 94 -3.18 1.99 -4.50
N GLY A 95 -4.50 1.83 -4.49
CA GLY A 95 -5.43 2.95 -4.46
C GLY A 95 -6.77 2.57 -5.07
N PHE A 96 -7.46 3.57 -5.61
CA PHE A 96 -8.69 3.40 -6.38
C PHE A 96 -8.82 4.51 -7.43
N PHE A 97 -9.62 4.23 -8.46
CA PHE A 97 -9.93 5.21 -9.49
C PHE A 97 -11.17 6.03 -9.15
N VAL A 98 -11.18 7.27 -9.62
CA VAL A 98 -12.28 8.23 -9.52
C VAL A 98 -12.58 8.79 -10.91
N ASP A 99 -13.77 9.34 -11.10
CA ASP A 99 -14.20 10.02 -12.33
C ASP A 99 -14.04 9.20 -13.63
N THR A 100 -14.21 7.87 -13.54
CA THR A 100 -13.92 6.96 -14.67
C THR A 100 -15.03 6.89 -15.73
N GLU A 101 -16.23 7.38 -15.41
CA GLU A 101 -17.43 7.26 -16.25
C GLU A 101 -17.23 7.85 -17.65
N LYS A 102 -16.53 9.00 -17.75
CA LYS A 102 -16.33 9.74 -19.01
C LYS A 102 -15.06 9.35 -19.76
N LEU A 103 -14.29 8.36 -19.30
CA LEU A 103 -13.05 7.93 -19.98
C LEU A 103 -13.29 7.45 -21.41
N HIS A 104 -14.47 6.89 -21.69
CA HIS A 104 -14.86 6.43 -23.03
C HIS A 104 -15.00 7.58 -24.05
N LEU A 105 -15.07 8.83 -23.61
CA LEU A 105 -15.11 10.02 -24.46
C LEU A 105 -13.72 10.64 -24.68
N HIS A 106 -12.69 10.13 -24.01
CA HIS A 106 -11.35 10.72 -24.08
C HIS A 106 -10.78 10.58 -25.51
N PRO A 107 -10.22 11.65 -26.13
CA PRO A 107 -9.77 11.61 -27.53
C PRO A 107 -8.73 10.53 -27.85
N LEU A 108 -7.99 10.08 -26.83
CA LEU A 108 -6.95 9.05 -26.97
C LEU A 108 -7.43 7.62 -26.73
N ILE A 109 -8.68 7.42 -26.35
CA ILE A 109 -9.18 6.11 -25.93
C ILE A 109 -9.07 5.04 -27.03
N GLY A 110 -9.28 5.43 -28.30
CA GLY A 110 -9.23 4.53 -29.44
C GLY A 110 -10.07 3.26 -29.23
N ALA A 111 -9.50 2.10 -29.55
CA ALA A 111 -10.17 0.80 -29.44
C ALA A 111 -10.45 0.35 -27.99
N ALA A 112 -9.92 1.04 -26.98
CA ALA A 112 -10.15 0.72 -25.57
C ALA A 112 -11.49 1.24 -25.02
N LYS A 113 -12.34 1.82 -25.88
CA LYS A 113 -13.60 2.48 -25.51
C LYS A 113 -14.54 1.59 -24.69
N ASP A 114 -14.59 0.31 -25.03
CA ASP A 114 -15.49 -0.66 -24.40
C ASP A 114 -14.79 -1.54 -23.35
N SER A 115 -13.51 -1.29 -23.09
CA SER A 115 -12.73 -2.01 -22.07
C SER A 115 -13.04 -1.51 -20.65
N ASP A 116 -12.56 -2.25 -19.65
CA ASP A 116 -12.65 -1.81 -18.25
C ASP A 116 -11.82 -0.54 -17.96
N SER A 117 -12.13 0.13 -16.86
CA SER A 117 -11.54 1.43 -16.50
C SER A 117 -10.02 1.39 -16.35
N LEU A 118 -9.45 0.27 -15.88
CA LEU A 118 -8.00 0.14 -15.76
C LEU A 118 -7.34 0.10 -17.13
N TYR A 119 -7.90 -0.66 -18.09
CA TYR A 119 -7.37 -0.71 -19.44
C TYR A 119 -7.48 0.64 -20.15
N LYS A 120 -8.59 1.35 -19.96
CA LYS A 120 -8.79 2.71 -20.47
C LYS A 120 -7.72 3.67 -19.96
N ILE A 121 -7.47 3.67 -18.65
CA ILE A 121 -6.42 4.48 -18.02
C ILE A 121 -5.04 4.11 -18.57
N TYR A 122 -4.74 2.81 -18.65
CA TYR A 122 -3.47 2.31 -19.19
C TYR A 122 -3.24 2.80 -20.63
N GLN A 123 -4.24 2.73 -21.48
CA GLN A 123 -4.17 3.15 -22.88
C GLN A 123 -3.95 4.66 -23.03
N ILE A 124 -4.75 5.47 -22.33
CA ILE A 124 -4.62 6.93 -22.37
C ILE A 124 -3.26 7.36 -21.82
N PHE A 125 -2.86 6.81 -20.67
CA PHE A 125 -1.58 7.13 -20.03
C PHE A 125 -0.40 6.76 -20.92
N THR A 126 -0.40 5.55 -21.51
CA THR A 126 0.68 5.10 -22.40
C THR A 126 0.80 6.00 -23.64
N LYS A 127 -0.33 6.39 -24.25
CA LYS A 127 -0.32 7.33 -25.38
C LYS A 127 0.22 8.71 -25.02
N LEU A 128 -0.17 9.26 -23.87
CA LEU A 128 0.33 10.55 -23.41
C LEU A 128 1.83 10.50 -23.11
N LEU A 129 2.25 9.48 -22.36
CA LEU A 129 3.62 9.38 -21.85
C LEU A 129 4.61 8.92 -22.92
N ILE A 130 4.30 7.86 -23.65
CA ILE A 130 5.25 7.17 -24.54
C ILE A 130 5.15 7.71 -25.97
N GLU A 131 3.96 7.69 -26.57
CA GLU A 131 3.78 8.10 -27.97
C GLU A 131 3.91 9.61 -28.13
N ARG A 132 3.27 10.38 -27.25
CA ARG A 132 3.26 11.85 -27.32
C ARG A 132 4.38 12.52 -26.54
N ARG A 133 5.09 11.78 -25.68
CA ARG A 133 6.18 12.30 -24.83
C ARG A 133 5.75 13.51 -23.98
N GLN A 134 4.55 13.45 -23.39
CA GLN A 134 3.96 14.50 -22.55
C GLN A 134 3.81 14.03 -21.10
N PRO A 135 4.91 13.93 -20.32
CA PRO A 135 4.87 13.41 -18.97
C PRO A 135 4.01 14.25 -18.02
N GLU A 136 3.98 15.58 -18.17
CA GLU A 136 3.13 16.47 -17.37
C GLU A 136 1.65 16.12 -17.56
N ARG A 137 1.20 16.05 -18.81
CA ARG A 137 -0.20 15.70 -19.14
C ARG A 137 -0.56 14.28 -18.73
N ALA A 138 0.39 13.35 -18.84
CA ALA A 138 0.20 11.99 -18.37
C ALA A 138 0.00 11.94 -16.85
N ALA A 139 0.80 12.70 -16.10
CA ALA A 139 0.66 12.84 -14.66
C ALA A 139 -0.66 13.55 -14.29
N GLU A 140 -1.01 14.67 -14.92
CA GLU A 140 -2.29 15.37 -14.69
C GLU A 140 -3.49 14.48 -14.97
N PHE A 141 -3.43 13.67 -16.02
CA PHE A 141 -4.48 12.70 -16.34
C PHE A 141 -4.64 11.67 -15.23
N LEU A 142 -3.53 11.08 -14.74
CA LEU A 142 -3.61 10.15 -13.61
C LEU A 142 -4.08 10.84 -12.35
N ASP A 143 -3.59 12.05 -12.06
CA ASP A 143 -3.95 12.79 -10.85
C ASP A 143 -5.44 13.08 -10.76
N ARG A 144 -6.08 13.34 -11.91
CA ARG A 144 -7.53 13.50 -11.98
C ARG A 144 -8.28 12.21 -11.64
N HIS A 145 -7.80 11.05 -12.09
CA HIS A 145 -8.55 9.79 -12.04
C HIS A 145 -8.06 8.78 -11.01
N LEU A 146 -6.98 9.06 -10.28
CA LEU A 146 -6.36 8.14 -9.32
C LEU A 146 -6.25 8.79 -7.93
N ARG A 147 -6.62 8.03 -6.91
CA ARG A 147 -6.25 8.29 -5.51
C ARG A 147 -5.37 7.15 -5.01
N GLY A 148 -4.06 7.40 -4.91
CA GLY A 148 -3.05 6.41 -4.57
C GLY A 148 -1.90 6.37 -5.59
N ASN A 149 -1.41 5.15 -5.84
CA ASN A 149 -0.20 4.90 -6.62
C ASN A 149 -0.46 3.93 -7.77
N LEU A 150 0.21 4.15 -8.88
CA LEU A 150 0.14 3.26 -10.05
C LEU A 150 1.55 3.03 -10.61
N ILE A 151 1.93 1.77 -10.75
CA ILE A 151 3.19 1.38 -11.38
C ILE A 151 2.86 0.65 -12.68
N PHE A 152 3.51 1.09 -13.76
CA PHE A 152 3.36 0.57 -15.11
C PHE A 152 4.71 0.05 -15.58
N LYS A 153 4.69 -1.07 -16.29
CA LYS A 153 5.87 -1.57 -16.97
C LYS A 153 5.60 -1.61 -18.47
N VAL A 154 6.40 -0.85 -19.22
CA VAL A 154 6.35 -0.81 -20.68
C VAL A 154 7.72 -1.21 -21.20
N ASP A 155 7.78 -2.34 -21.90
CA ASP A 155 9.02 -2.99 -22.30
C ASP A 155 10.01 -3.12 -21.14
N ASP A 156 11.15 -2.43 -21.19
CA ASP A 156 12.19 -2.48 -20.16
C ASP A 156 12.15 -1.35 -19.13
N ASP A 157 11.20 -0.42 -19.28
CA ASP A 157 11.07 0.72 -18.39
C ASP A 157 9.92 0.51 -17.40
N ILE A 158 10.13 0.97 -16.18
CA ILE A 158 9.09 1.01 -15.15
C ILE A 158 8.78 2.48 -14.86
N TYR A 159 7.50 2.82 -14.89
CA TYR A 159 6.99 4.13 -14.53
C TYR A 159 6.18 4.02 -13.26
N ALA A 160 6.36 4.93 -12.31
CA ALA A 160 5.58 4.98 -11.09
C ALA A 160 5.04 6.39 -10.87
N PHE A 161 3.74 6.49 -10.61
CA PHE A 161 3.09 7.74 -10.28
C PHE A 161 2.52 7.66 -8.87
N ARG A 162 2.82 8.68 -8.05
CA ARG A 162 2.17 8.93 -6.76
C ARG A 162 1.26 10.14 -6.92
N ASN A 163 -0.03 10.00 -6.67
CA ASN A 163 -0.96 11.12 -6.84
C ASN A 163 -0.58 12.34 -5.98
N SER A 164 -0.96 13.54 -6.42
CA SER A 164 -0.59 14.85 -5.86
C SER A 164 -1.05 15.05 -4.41
N SER A 165 -2.16 14.43 -4.02
CA SER A 165 -2.62 14.43 -2.63
C SER A 165 -1.78 13.54 -1.72
N GLY A 166 -0.95 12.66 -2.27
CA GLY A 166 -0.12 11.73 -1.52
C GLY A 166 -0.91 10.70 -0.70
N PHE A 167 -2.08 10.27 -1.20
CA PHE A 167 -3.07 9.48 -0.46
C PHE A 167 -2.49 8.16 0.07
N LYS A 168 -1.66 7.49 -0.73
CA LYS A 168 -0.91 6.28 -0.34
C LYS A 168 0.59 6.56 -0.20
N PRO A 169 1.30 5.86 0.71
CA PRO A 169 2.74 5.92 0.79
C PRO A 169 3.37 5.27 -0.46
N LEU A 170 4.50 5.82 -0.89
CA LEU A 170 5.30 5.23 -1.95
C LEU A 170 6.74 5.67 -1.72
N VAL A 171 7.66 4.70 -1.71
CA VAL A 171 9.07 4.94 -1.44
C VAL A 171 9.91 4.40 -2.59
N ILE A 172 11.06 5.02 -2.78
CA ILE A 172 12.13 4.52 -3.64
C ILE A 172 13.36 4.21 -2.80
N ALA A 173 14.08 3.16 -3.17
CA ALA A 173 15.33 2.80 -2.57
C ALA A 173 16.38 2.46 -3.63
N SER A 174 17.62 2.88 -3.40
CA SER A 174 18.77 2.48 -4.21
C SER A 174 19.92 1.98 -3.35
N ASN A 175 20.69 1.02 -3.86
CA ASN A 175 21.94 0.61 -3.22
C ASN A 175 23.03 1.67 -3.47
N LYS A 176 24.14 1.62 -2.71
CA LYS A 176 25.22 2.61 -2.81
C LYS A 176 25.78 2.78 -4.24
N SER A 177 25.90 1.68 -4.99
CA SER A 177 26.39 1.69 -6.36
C SER A 177 25.35 2.09 -7.40
N LYS A 178 24.10 2.37 -7.01
CA LYS A 178 22.95 2.66 -7.88
C LYS A 178 22.76 1.62 -9.00
N THR A 179 23.10 0.37 -8.73
CA THR A 179 22.91 -0.76 -9.65
C THR A 179 21.61 -1.53 -9.39
N LEU A 180 20.93 -1.23 -8.28
CA LEU A 180 19.65 -1.81 -7.89
C LEU A 180 18.77 -0.69 -7.34
N SER A 181 17.58 -0.56 -7.93
CA SER A 181 16.54 0.37 -7.50
C SER A 181 15.23 -0.36 -7.24
N ILE A 182 14.57 -0.02 -6.15
CA ILE A 182 13.32 -0.62 -5.69
C ILE A 182 12.31 0.50 -5.45
N ILE A 183 11.10 0.37 -5.98
CA ILE A 183 9.95 1.19 -5.59
C ILE A 183 9.00 0.30 -4.80
N ALA A 184 8.47 0.75 -3.68
CA ALA A 184 7.58 -0.06 -2.85
C ALA A 184 6.51 0.80 -2.14
N SER A 185 5.41 0.17 -1.74
CA SER A 185 4.39 0.83 -0.90
C SER A 185 4.95 1.31 0.46
N GLU A 186 5.97 0.64 1.01
CA GLU A 186 6.51 0.95 2.34
C GLU A 186 8.03 0.83 2.41
N ASN A 187 8.62 1.59 3.33
CA ASN A 187 10.04 1.48 3.67
C ASN A 187 10.32 0.43 4.74
N SER A 188 9.36 -0.35 5.25
CA SER A 188 9.60 -1.47 6.17
C SER A 188 10.62 -2.48 5.64
N LEU A 189 10.81 -2.54 4.31
CA LEU A 189 11.83 -3.33 3.64
C LEU A 189 13.25 -3.06 4.15
N HIS A 190 13.54 -1.90 4.75
CA HIS A 190 14.85 -1.60 5.33
C HIS A 190 15.27 -2.58 6.44
N THR A 191 14.33 -3.30 7.07
CA THR A 191 14.66 -4.28 8.12
C THR A 191 15.42 -5.48 7.56
N SER A 192 15.14 -5.87 6.30
CA SER A 192 15.86 -6.94 5.60
C SER A 192 16.89 -6.40 4.61
N LEU A 193 16.62 -5.26 3.96
CA LEU A 193 17.46 -4.67 2.92
C LEU A 193 18.31 -3.52 3.50
N LYS A 194 19.23 -3.85 4.41
CA LYS A 194 20.01 -2.86 5.20
C LYS A 194 20.94 -1.97 4.36
N ASP A 195 21.40 -2.45 3.20
CA ASP A 195 22.31 -1.70 2.32
C ASP A 195 21.59 -0.76 1.35
N MET A 196 20.26 -0.70 1.42
CA MET A 196 19.41 0.13 0.58
C MET A 196 19.10 1.46 1.28
N LYS A 197 19.23 2.58 0.57
CA LYS A 197 18.81 3.90 1.05
C LYS A 197 17.39 4.21 0.59
N PHE A 198 16.45 4.25 1.52
CA PHE A 198 15.03 4.56 1.25
C PHE A 198 14.74 6.06 1.32
N ASN A 199 13.92 6.57 0.41
CA ASN A 199 13.37 7.92 0.42
C ASN A 199 11.91 7.89 -0.02
N ASP A 200 11.09 8.81 0.49
CA ASP A 200 9.72 8.98 0.01
C ASP A 200 9.71 9.53 -1.41
N ILE A 201 8.89 8.93 -2.28
CA ILE A 201 8.57 9.51 -3.59
C ILE A 201 7.63 10.70 -3.34
N ARG A 202 7.97 11.87 -3.89
CA ARG A 202 7.16 13.07 -3.71
C ARG A 202 5.73 12.88 -4.24
N ALA A 203 4.74 13.40 -3.52
CA ALA A 203 3.36 13.42 -4.00
C ALA A 203 3.27 14.26 -5.28
N GLY A 204 2.59 13.74 -6.30
CA GLY A 204 2.50 14.32 -7.63
C GLY A 204 3.68 13.98 -8.55
N ALA A 205 4.65 13.18 -8.08
CA ALA A 205 5.79 12.78 -8.89
C ALA A 205 5.42 11.62 -9.83
N LEU A 206 5.82 11.77 -11.09
CA LEU A 206 5.94 10.68 -12.05
C LEU A 206 7.43 10.38 -12.22
N ILE A 207 7.83 9.18 -11.86
CA ILE A 207 9.22 8.72 -11.97
C ILE A 207 9.33 7.57 -12.96
N ALA A 208 10.51 7.43 -13.57
CA ALA A 208 10.89 6.32 -14.41
C ALA A 208 12.14 5.63 -13.86
N LEU A 209 12.14 4.29 -13.89
CA LEU A 209 13.33 3.46 -13.77
C LEU A 209 13.68 2.96 -15.17
N ARG A 210 14.76 3.51 -15.74
CA ARG A 210 15.24 3.16 -17.09
C ARG A 210 16.52 2.32 -17.04
N LYS A 211 16.97 1.86 -18.21
CA LYS A 211 18.23 1.11 -18.41
C LYS A 211 19.37 1.77 -17.61
N GLY A 212 19.81 1.13 -16.52
CA GLY A 212 20.82 1.73 -15.64
C GLY A 212 20.56 1.59 -14.13
N ALA A 213 19.36 1.14 -13.71
CA ALA A 213 18.87 1.30 -12.33
C ALA A 213 18.81 2.79 -11.88
N VAL A 214 18.82 3.70 -12.85
CA VAL A 214 18.74 5.14 -12.63
C VAL A 214 17.28 5.55 -12.46
N GLU A 215 17.03 6.26 -11.37
CA GLU A 215 15.80 7.01 -11.15
C GLU A 215 15.83 8.31 -11.97
N GLU A 216 14.80 8.52 -12.78
CA GLU A 216 14.55 9.76 -13.50
C GLU A 216 13.19 10.32 -13.06
N VAL A 217 13.17 11.55 -12.54
CA VAL A 217 11.92 12.25 -12.25
C VAL A 217 11.45 12.91 -13.54
N LEU A 218 10.36 12.41 -14.12
CA LEU A 218 9.84 12.93 -15.38
C LEU A 218 9.03 14.21 -15.18
N THR A 219 8.27 14.30 -14.09
CA THR A 219 7.55 15.51 -13.71
C THR A 219 7.17 15.48 -12.24
N ASN A 220 6.91 16.67 -11.68
CA ASN A 220 6.32 16.86 -10.37
C ASN A 220 5.13 17.80 -10.49
N LEU A 221 3.93 17.30 -10.26
CA LEU A 221 2.76 18.15 -10.13
C LEU A 221 2.86 19.00 -8.84
N PRO A 222 2.28 20.21 -8.83
CA PRO A 222 2.15 20.98 -7.60
C PRO A 222 1.35 20.19 -6.57
N ARG A 223 1.68 20.38 -5.28
CA ARG A 223 0.92 19.81 -4.17
C ARG A 223 0.30 20.95 -3.37
N GLU A 224 -0.98 20.82 -3.03
CA GLU A 224 -1.67 21.75 -2.13
C GLU A 224 -1.55 21.30 -0.66
N GLY A 225 -1.35 19.99 -0.42
CA GLY A 225 -1.20 19.39 0.90
C GLY A 225 -1.11 17.87 0.82
N ILE A 226 -0.78 17.20 1.93
CA ILE A 226 -0.81 15.74 2.02
C ILE A 226 -2.14 15.32 2.68
N LEU A 227 -2.93 14.55 1.95
CA LEU A 227 -4.16 13.90 2.41
C LEU A 227 -3.92 12.39 2.48
N MET A 228 -2.95 11.98 3.30
CA MET A 228 -2.64 10.56 3.45
C MET A 228 -3.80 9.82 4.11
N ASP A 229 -4.07 8.60 3.65
CA ASP A 229 -5.08 7.73 4.23
C ASP A 229 -4.78 7.49 5.73
N PRO A 230 -5.64 7.93 6.66
CA PRO A 230 -5.40 7.79 8.09
C PRO A 230 -5.27 6.33 8.53
N PHE A 231 -5.85 5.38 7.77
CA PHE A 231 -5.74 3.96 8.07
C PHE A 231 -4.31 3.44 7.92
N GLU A 232 -3.44 4.12 7.16
CA GLU A 232 -2.01 3.79 7.11
C GLU A 232 -1.37 3.85 8.50
N PHE A 233 -1.68 4.91 9.26
CA PHE A 233 -1.17 5.09 10.62
C PHE A 233 -1.86 4.17 11.64
N ILE A 234 -3.15 3.90 11.46
CA ILE A 234 -3.95 3.16 12.43
C ILE A 234 -3.71 1.65 12.31
N ARG A 235 -3.66 1.10 11.08
CA ARG A 235 -3.71 -0.35 10.87
C ARG A 235 -2.85 -0.86 9.71
N GLU A 236 -2.83 -0.14 8.59
CA GLU A 236 -2.43 -0.73 7.31
C GLU A 236 -0.92 -0.79 7.09
N SER A 237 -0.18 0.23 7.53
CA SER A 237 1.28 0.18 7.43
C SER A 237 1.89 -0.74 8.47
N HIS A 238 3.01 -1.35 8.13
CA HIS A 238 3.81 -2.15 9.03
C HIS A 238 4.37 -1.26 10.16
N VAL A 239 4.44 -1.81 11.38
CA VAL A 239 4.88 -1.06 12.57
C VAL A 239 6.32 -0.53 12.47
N THR A 240 7.16 -1.17 11.66
CA THR A 240 8.54 -0.74 11.42
C THR A 240 8.67 0.33 10.35
N SER A 241 7.64 0.58 9.55
CA SER A 241 7.69 1.64 8.54
C SER A 241 7.89 3.00 9.19
N LEU A 242 8.62 3.88 8.51
CA LEU A 242 8.92 5.23 8.97
C LEU A 242 8.10 6.25 8.18
N PHE A 243 7.49 7.18 8.90
CA PHE A 243 6.86 8.38 8.36
C PHE A 243 7.42 9.59 9.09
N ASN A 244 8.02 10.54 8.36
CA ASN A 244 8.72 11.70 8.94
C ASN A 244 9.70 11.31 10.07
N ASN A 245 10.53 10.30 9.84
CA ASN A 245 11.49 9.72 10.80
C ASN A 245 10.88 9.12 12.07
N LYS A 246 9.56 8.98 12.16
CA LYS A 246 8.89 8.26 13.25
C LYS A 246 8.38 6.93 12.76
N SER A 247 8.58 5.88 13.54
CA SER A 247 8.00 4.59 13.21
C SER A 247 6.48 4.62 13.36
N ILE A 248 5.78 3.83 12.55
CA ILE A 248 4.34 3.61 12.72
C ILE A 248 4.04 3.07 14.13
N TYR A 249 4.93 2.26 14.72
CA TYR A 249 4.86 1.86 16.12
C TYR A 249 4.77 3.05 17.08
N GLU A 250 5.69 4.02 16.94
CA GLU A 250 5.72 5.22 17.78
C GLU A 250 4.50 6.11 17.55
N ILE A 251 4.07 6.27 16.29
CA ILE A 251 2.86 7.02 15.94
C ILE A 251 1.63 6.38 16.62
N ARG A 252 1.47 5.06 16.52
CA ARG A 252 0.38 4.34 17.19
C ARG A 252 0.46 4.48 18.71
N LYS A 253 1.66 4.41 19.30
CA LYS A 253 1.85 4.68 20.73
C LYS A 253 1.40 6.09 21.11
N ASN A 254 1.67 7.09 20.28
CA ASN A 254 1.19 8.46 20.52
C ASN A 254 -0.33 8.58 20.39
N ILE A 255 -0.96 7.92 19.42
CA ILE A 255 -2.43 7.87 19.31
C ILE A 255 -3.05 7.38 20.62
N GLY A 256 -2.50 6.32 21.23
CA GLY A 256 -2.95 5.83 22.53
C GLY A 256 -2.80 6.84 23.66
N ARG A 257 -1.70 7.61 23.67
CA ARG A 257 -1.50 8.69 24.67
C ARG A 257 -2.57 9.77 24.56
N GLU A 258 -2.88 10.21 23.34
CA GLU A 258 -3.94 11.19 23.08
C GLU A 258 -5.32 10.68 23.53
N GLN A 259 -5.59 9.39 23.33
CA GLN A 259 -6.82 8.75 23.83
C GLN A 259 -6.89 8.74 25.36
N ALA A 260 -5.78 8.47 26.04
CA ALA A 260 -5.71 8.52 27.50
C ALA A 260 -5.90 9.93 28.05
N ASP A 261 -5.29 10.94 27.42
CA ASP A 261 -5.50 12.35 27.78
C ASP A 261 -6.95 12.76 27.61
N PHE A 262 -7.59 12.36 26.52
CA PHE A 262 -9.01 12.63 26.28
C PHE A 262 -9.89 12.01 27.37
N LEU A 263 -9.69 10.73 27.69
CA LEU A 263 -10.50 10.02 28.70
C LEU A 263 -10.24 10.51 30.13
N GLY A 264 -8.96 10.67 30.50
CA GLY A 264 -8.54 11.06 31.84
C GLY A 264 -8.85 12.52 32.18
N CYS A 265 -8.57 13.46 31.28
CA CYS A 265 -8.79 14.89 31.54
C CYS A 265 -10.21 15.37 31.24
N LYS A 266 -10.82 14.89 30.15
CA LYS A 266 -12.08 15.51 29.65
C LYS A 266 -13.33 14.78 30.10
N ILE A 267 -13.27 13.46 30.23
CA ILE A 267 -14.43 12.64 30.60
C ILE A 267 -14.41 12.31 32.10
N GLY A 268 -13.21 12.28 32.72
CA GLY A 268 -13.06 11.98 34.15
C GLY A 268 -13.46 10.54 34.50
N GLN A 269 -13.55 9.67 33.51
CA GLN A 269 -13.91 8.27 33.70
C GLN A 269 -12.74 7.52 34.31
N GLN A 270 -13.00 6.78 35.40
CA GLN A 270 -12.06 5.83 35.96
C GLN A 270 -12.25 4.46 35.31
N ILE A 271 -11.15 3.92 34.80
CA ILE A 271 -11.09 2.60 34.16
C ILE A 271 -10.01 1.82 34.92
N ASP A 272 -10.32 0.58 35.29
CA ASP A 272 -9.38 -0.25 36.04
C ASP A 272 -8.38 -0.99 35.13
N THR A 273 -8.86 -1.45 33.97
CA THR A 273 -8.04 -2.24 33.04
C THR A 273 -8.31 -1.90 31.57
N ALA A 274 -7.31 -2.12 30.71
CA ALA A 274 -7.50 -2.13 29.27
C ALA A 274 -6.93 -3.39 28.63
N TYR A 275 -7.64 -3.86 27.60
CA TYR A 275 -7.27 -5.03 26.80
C TYR A 275 -7.03 -4.57 25.36
N ALA A 276 -5.89 -4.95 24.79
CA ALA A 276 -5.59 -4.68 23.39
C ALA A 276 -6.23 -5.75 22.51
N GLU A 277 -6.97 -5.34 21.47
CA GLU A 277 -7.34 -6.26 20.40
C GLU A 277 -6.11 -6.56 19.53
N PRO A 278 -5.61 -7.80 19.50
CA PRO A 278 -4.45 -8.15 18.70
C PRO A 278 -4.70 -8.00 17.18
N ASP A 279 -3.75 -7.56 16.37
CA ASP A 279 -2.35 -7.25 16.71
C ASP A 279 -2.05 -5.74 16.70
N TYR A 280 -2.77 -4.96 15.89
CA TYR A 280 -2.37 -3.59 15.53
C TYR A 280 -2.63 -2.56 16.64
N THR A 281 -3.54 -2.83 17.58
CA THR A 281 -3.85 -1.91 18.69
C THR A 281 -2.84 -1.99 19.83
N ARG A 282 -2.00 -3.04 19.90
CA ARG A 282 -1.05 -3.25 21.01
C ARG A 282 -0.14 -2.04 21.29
N PRO A 283 0.45 -1.36 20.28
CA PRO A 283 1.23 -0.15 20.54
C PRO A 283 0.38 1.01 21.07
N MET A 284 -0.87 1.14 20.60
CA MET A 284 -1.81 2.16 21.08
C MET A 284 -2.17 1.90 22.53
N THR A 285 -2.55 0.67 22.89
CA THR A 285 -2.86 0.30 24.27
C THR A 285 -1.66 0.53 25.19
N LEU A 286 -0.44 0.18 24.78
CA LEU A 286 0.76 0.48 25.56
C LEU A 286 0.93 2.00 25.80
N GLY A 287 0.73 2.81 24.77
CA GLY A 287 0.79 4.27 24.87
C GLY A 287 -0.30 4.84 25.79
N PHE A 288 -1.51 4.33 25.64
CA PHE A 288 -2.66 4.63 26.49
C PHE A 288 -2.36 4.33 27.95
N SER A 289 -1.94 3.11 28.26
CA SER A 289 -1.67 2.63 29.61
C SER A 289 -0.62 3.48 30.32
N ILE A 290 0.51 3.75 29.66
CA ILE A 290 1.59 4.60 30.22
C ILE A 290 1.05 6.00 30.55
N LYS A 291 0.21 6.58 29.69
CA LYS A 291 -0.30 7.93 29.91
C LYS A 291 -1.41 7.96 30.95
N TYR A 292 -2.28 6.97 30.94
CA TYR A 292 -3.47 6.91 31.79
C TYR A 292 -3.15 6.68 33.27
N GLN A 293 -2.02 6.00 33.56
CA GLN A 293 -1.51 5.86 34.93
C GLN A 293 -1.21 7.18 35.65
N ASN A 294 -1.05 8.29 34.91
CA ASN A 294 -0.94 9.63 35.51
C ASN A 294 -2.27 10.11 36.13
N PHE A 295 -3.40 9.61 35.65
CA PHE A 295 -4.74 9.92 36.16
C PHE A 295 -5.23 8.88 37.17
N TRP A 296 -4.94 7.60 36.93
CA TRP A 296 -5.33 6.50 37.80
C TRP A 296 -4.18 5.52 38.03
N LYS A 297 -3.49 5.65 39.17
CA LYS A 297 -2.29 4.84 39.50
C LYS A 297 -2.55 3.33 39.58
N LYS A 298 -3.80 2.92 39.83
CA LYS A 298 -4.19 1.51 39.91
C LYS A 298 -4.51 0.90 38.54
N PHE A 299 -4.44 1.68 37.47
CA PHE A 299 -4.70 1.19 36.13
C PHE A 299 -3.64 0.16 35.70
N GLU A 300 -4.10 -0.97 35.16
CA GLU A 300 -3.25 -2.03 34.63
C GLU A 300 -3.61 -2.40 33.19
N MET A 301 -2.59 -2.72 32.39
CA MET A 301 -2.75 -3.33 31.08
C MET A 301 -2.70 -4.85 31.24
N ALA A 302 -3.64 -5.57 30.62
CA ALA A 302 -3.65 -7.03 30.65
C ALA A 302 -3.83 -7.62 29.24
N GLU A 303 -3.31 -8.83 29.04
CA GLU A 303 -3.59 -9.63 27.84
C GLU A 303 -4.86 -10.45 28.07
N GLY A 304 -6.01 -9.88 27.67
CA GLY A 304 -7.32 -10.55 27.78
C GLY A 304 -7.82 -11.15 26.47
N ILE A 305 -7.21 -10.79 25.33
CA ILE A 305 -7.61 -11.23 23.99
C ILE A 305 -6.39 -11.82 23.29
N ILE A 306 -6.49 -13.07 22.86
CA ILE A 306 -5.44 -13.79 22.14
C ILE A 306 -5.93 -14.06 20.73
N LYS A 307 -5.12 -13.70 19.73
CA LYS A 307 -5.39 -14.01 18.33
C LYS A 307 -4.88 -15.41 18.00
N ASP A 308 -5.74 -16.22 17.42
CA ASP A 308 -5.30 -17.46 16.78
C ASP A 308 -4.44 -17.12 15.55
N ARG A 309 -3.20 -17.61 15.57
CA ARG A 309 -2.22 -17.36 14.52
C ARG A 309 -2.36 -18.30 13.32
N TYR A 310 -3.09 -19.41 13.50
CA TYR A 310 -3.28 -20.46 12.51
C TYR A 310 -4.72 -20.54 12.02
N ASP A 311 -5.54 -19.52 12.33
CA ASP A 311 -6.88 -19.41 11.79
C ASP A 311 -6.80 -19.18 10.27
N ASP A 312 -6.86 -20.31 9.56
CA ASP A 312 -6.76 -20.45 8.12
C ASP A 312 -8.13 -20.37 7.44
N ALA A 313 -9.14 -19.76 8.04
CA ALA A 313 -10.36 -19.38 7.32
C ALA A 313 -11.23 -18.48 8.19
N ASP A 314 -11.36 -17.21 7.78
CA ASP A 314 -12.73 -16.76 7.60
C ASP A 314 -12.86 -15.63 6.57
N HIS A 315 -13.80 -15.82 5.63
CA HIS A 315 -14.29 -14.76 4.75
C HIS A 315 -14.92 -13.59 5.55
N MET A 316 -15.11 -13.76 6.87
CA MET A 316 -15.64 -12.77 7.82
C MET A 316 -14.74 -11.55 8.08
N ILE A 317 -13.42 -11.61 7.91
CA ILE A 317 -12.57 -10.42 8.10
C ILE A 317 -12.88 -9.36 7.04
N ASP A 318 -13.24 -9.79 5.83
CA ASP A 318 -13.65 -8.89 4.74
C ASP A 318 -15.00 -8.22 5.03
N PHE A 319 -15.86 -8.86 5.84
CA PHE A 319 -17.13 -8.30 6.29
C PHE A 319 -16.91 -7.10 7.23
N SER A 320 -15.96 -7.18 8.16
CA SER A 320 -15.64 -6.06 9.07
C SER A 320 -15.05 -4.85 8.34
N GLU A 321 -14.24 -5.07 7.29
CA GLU A 321 -13.72 -4.01 6.42
C GLU A 321 -14.83 -3.38 5.57
N GLN A 322 -15.78 -4.17 5.06
CA GLN A 322 -16.93 -3.66 4.32
C GLN A 322 -17.88 -2.85 5.22
N VAL A 323 -18.19 -3.33 6.42
CA VAL A 323 -19.05 -2.62 7.39
C VAL A 323 -18.39 -1.30 7.85
N SER A 324 -17.09 -1.30 8.10
CA SER A 324 -16.36 -0.09 8.50
C SER A 324 -16.31 0.97 7.39
N LYS A 325 -16.14 0.55 6.12
CA LYS A 325 -16.19 1.45 4.97
C LYS A 325 -17.60 1.97 4.68
N ASN A 326 -18.63 1.12 4.82
CA ASN A 326 -20.02 1.53 4.64
C ASN A 326 -20.50 2.49 5.75
N LYS A 327 -19.98 2.36 6.98
CA LYS A 327 -20.22 3.35 8.06
C LYS A 327 -19.59 4.72 7.81
N LEU A 328 -18.49 4.79 7.06
CA LEU A 328 -17.88 6.06 6.64
C LEU A 328 -18.62 6.74 5.49
N LEU A 329 -19.30 5.95 4.63
CA LEU A 329 -20.04 6.44 3.47
C LEU A 329 -21.52 6.74 3.77
N SER A 330 -22.07 6.20 4.86
CA SER A 330 -23.40 6.53 5.35
C SER A 330 -23.32 7.73 6.30
N THR A 331 -24.12 8.75 5.99
CA THR A 331 -24.26 10.01 6.72
C THR A 331 -24.26 9.84 8.24
N GLY A 332 -23.55 10.72 8.96
CA GLY A 332 -23.29 10.72 10.40
C GLY A 332 -24.50 10.78 11.34
N LYS A 333 -25.34 9.74 11.35
CA LYS A 333 -26.40 9.51 12.34
C LYS A 333 -26.47 8.04 12.75
N SER A 334 -25.35 7.48 13.21
CA SER A 334 -25.35 6.15 13.85
C SER A 334 -24.47 6.13 15.10
N GLN A 335 -24.76 7.05 16.03
CA GLN A 335 -24.53 6.82 17.45
C GLN A 335 -25.86 6.95 18.17
N ILE A 336 -26.56 5.83 18.34
CA ILE A 336 -27.65 5.74 19.31
C ILE A 336 -26.99 5.38 20.64
N TYR A 337 -26.81 6.38 21.50
CA TYR A 337 -26.52 6.16 22.91
C TYR A 337 -27.79 5.63 23.57
N TYR A 338 -27.73 4.44 24.17
CA TYR A 338 -28.73 4.01 25.14
C TYR A 338 -28.26 4.48 26.52
N PRO A 339 -28.87 5.52 27.13
CA PRO A 339 -28.64 5.79 28.54
C PRO A 339 -29.25 4.65 29.35
N ARG A 340 -28.48 4.11 30.31
CA ARG A 340 -29.01 3.17 31.31
C ARG A 340 -30.13 3.89 32.09
N PRO A 341 -31.25 3.21 32.42
CA PRO A 341 -32.19 3.75 33.38
C PRO A 341 -31.51 3.83 34.74
N SER A 342 -31.61 4.99 35.39
CA SER A 342 -31.33 5.14 36.81
C SER A 342 -32.31 4.27 37.60
N SER A 343 -31.79 3.33 38.36
CA SER A 343 -32.55 2.58 39.36
C SER A 343 -32.99 3.53 40.48
N GLN A 344 -34.31 3.66 40.68
CA GLN A 344 -34.92 4.01 41.96
C GLN A 344 -35.29 2.73 42.70
#